data_AF-A0A2R5L1H6-F1
#
_entry.id   AF-A0A2R5L1H6-F1
#
_cell.length_a   1.000
_cell.length_b   1.000
_cell.length_c   1.000
_cell.angle_alpha   90.00
_cell.angle_beta   90.00
_cell.angle_gamma   90.00
#
_symmetry.space_group_name_H-M   'P 1'
#
loop_
_entity.id
_entity.type
_entity.pdbx_description
1 polymer ?
#
loop_
_entity_poly.entity_id
_entity_poly.type
_entity_poly.pdbx_seq_one_letter_code
_entity_poly.pdbx_strand_id
1 'polypeptide(L)'
;NSVHMVSRSRARLAWSTHYVGDLRAVNNGLLDTYQLKSLDGLLEASVEDLMLQRSGRKIDVMLPWDAAPYAQQEQEQEFEMSLEETDEDNFSLREGYDYVIRCLGFTFDFDIFHKSGSPCPSARQSKYPSIKATYESSTVPDLFFAGTNTHSLDFRQSAGGFIHGFRYTVKALHRLLEWRYHRVQWPSSKHQVR
;
A
#
# COMPACT_ATOMS: atom_id res chain seq x y z
N ASN A 1 -17.74 16.42 -12.63
CA ASN A 1 -16.65 15.50 -12.29
C ASN A 1 -16.80 15.12 -10.84
N SER A 2 -17.11 13.86 -10.57
CA SER A 2 -17.07 13.24 -9.25
C SER A 2 -15.77 12.46 -9.11
N VAL A 3 -15.22 12.42 -7.89
CA VAL A 3 -14.07 11.58 -7.57
C VAL A 3 -14.47 10.64 -6.44
N HIS A 4 -14.38 9.34 -6.71
CA HIS A 4 -14.60 8.31 -5.70
C HIS A 4 -13.26 7.65 -5.35
N MET A 5 -12.95 7.62 -4.06
CA MET A 5 -11.79 6.90 -3.52
C MET A 5 -12.27 5.65 -2.80
N VAL A 6 -11.61 4.52 -3.08
CA VAL A 6 -11.83 3.27 -2.35
C VAL A 6 -10.57 2.90 -1.60
N SER A 7 -10.69 2.64 -0.30
CA SER A 7 -9.59 2.25 0.57
C SER A 7 -9.88 0.93 1.27
N ARG A 8 -8.87 0.07 1.36
CA ARG A 8 -8.92 -1.21 2.10
C ARG A 8 -9.13 -1.05 3.61
N SER A 9 -8.93 0.16 4.13
CA SER A 9 -8.99 0.43 5.56
C SER A 9 -9.36 1.88 5.83
N ARG A 10 -9.77 2.14 7.06
CA ARG A 10 -10.15 3.49 7.48
C ARG A 10 -9.07 4.52 7.20
N ALA A 11 -9.46 5.67 6.66
CA ALA A 11 -8.55 6.80 6.49
C ALA A 11 -7.96 7.20 7.86
N ARG A 12 -6.63 7.09 7.98
CA ARG A 12 -5.88 7.51 9.18
C ARG A 12 -5.31 8.89 8.96
N LEU A 13 -5.35 9.73 9.98
CA LEU A 13 -4.84 11.09 9.90
C LEU A 13 -3.42 11.16 10.49
N ALA A 14 -2.50 11.81 9.79
CA ALA A 14 -1.11 11.93 10.21
C ALA A 14 -0.97 12.69 11.55
N TRP A 15 -1.89 13.62 11.85
CA TRP A 15 -1.86 14.36 13.12
C TRP A 15 -2.20 13.46 14.33
N SER A 16 -2.98 12.39 14.14
CA SER A 16 -3.35 11.48 15.24
C SER A 16 -2.39 10.31 15.37
N THR A 17 -1.83 9.85 14.26
CA THR A 17 -0.92 8.69 14.23
C THR A 17 0.54 9.06 14.34
N HIS A 18 0.89 10.33 14.14
CA HIS A 18 2.25 10.82 13.95
C HIS A 18 3.04 10.10 12.84
N TYR A 19 2.35 9.39 11.95
CA TYR A 19 2.96 8.63 10.87
C TYR A 19 2.86 9.39 9.55
N VAL A 20 4.02 9.64 8.92
CA VAL A 20 4.13 10.46 7.70
C VAL A 20 3.39 9.85 6.50
N GLY A 21 3.15 8.53 6.51
CA GLY A 21 2.41 7.85 5.45
C GLY A 21 0.88 7.91 5.58
N ASP A 22 0.34 8.47 6.67
CA ASP A 22 -1.10 8.65 6.86
C ASP A 22 -1.56 10.03 6.32
N LEU A 23 -2.87 10.25 6.16
CA LEU A 23 -3.45 11.40 5.46
C LEU A 23 -3.12 12.74 6.15
N ARG A 24 -2.57 13.70 5.40
CA ARG A 24 -2.24 15.04 5.89
C ARG A 24 -3.38 16.03 5.64
N ALA A 25 -3.51 17.03 6.52
CA ALA A 25 -4.53 18.07 6.41
C ALA A 25 -4.52 18.80 5.04
N VAL A 26 -3.33 19.08 4.50
CA VAL A 26 -3.17 19.72 3.18
C VAL A 26 -3.72 18.89 2.01
N ASN A 27 -3.90 17.58 2.20
CA ASN A 27 -4.41 16.64 1.20
C ASN A 27 -5.86 16.20 1.50
N ASN A 28 -6.54 16.85 2.45
CA ASN A 28 -7.85 16.41 2.95
C ASN A 28 -9.04 16.90 2.11
N GLY A 29 -8.79 17.55 0.96
CA GLY A 29 -9.83 18.20 0.15
C GLY A 29 -10.99 17.28 -0.21
N LEU A 30 -10.71 16.03 -0.59
CA LEU A 30 -11.77 15.07 -0.90
C LEU A 30 -12.60 14.66 0.33
N LEU A 31 -12.01 14.57 1.53
CA LEU A 31 -12.81 14.28 2.73
C LEU A 31 -13.73 15.45 3.08
N ASP A 32 -13.28 16.68 2.84
CA ASP A 32 -14.07 17.89 3.07
C ASP A 32 -15.26 17.95 2.11
N THR A 33 -15.03 17.74 0.81
CA THR A 33 -16.10 17.71 -0.20
C THR A 33 -17.07 16.55 0.03
N TYR A 34 -16.56 15.36 0.35
CA TYR A 34 -17.39 14.19 0.73
C TYR A 34 -18.31 14.50 1.93
N GLN A 35 -17.79 15.14 2.98
CA GLN A 35 -18.57 15.46 4.19
C GLN A 35 -19.58 16.60 3.98
N LEU A 36 -19.29 17.55 3.07
CA LEU A 36 -20.15 18.69 2.76
C LEU A 36 -21.22 18.39 1.69
N LYS A 37 -21.55 17.11 1.47
CA LYS A 37 -22.57 16.63 0.52
C LYS A 37 -22.29 17.01 -0.93
N SER A 38 -21.03 17.00 -1.35
CA SER A 38 -20.70 16.99 -2.78
C SER A 38 -20.96 15.61 -3.39
N LEU A 39 -20.78 15.48 -4.71
CA LEU A 39 -20.82 14.20 -5.44
C LEU A 39 -19.53 13.38 -5.28
N ASP A 40 -18.55 13.81 -4.47
CA ASP A 40 -17.36 13.02 -4.17
C ASP A 40 -17.66 11.96 -3.12
N GLY A 41 -16.90 10.86 -3.13
CA GLY A 41 -17.19 9.67 -2.35
C GLY A 41 -15.93 9.04 -1.78
N LEU A 42 -16.01 8.58 -0.53
CA LEU A 42 -15.04 7.70 0.07
C LEU A 42 -15.73 6.39 0.48
N LEU A 43 -15.25 5.28 -0.07
CA LEU A 43 -15.66 3.95 0.35
C LEU A 43 -14.51 3.25 1.08
N GLU A 44 -14.84 2.65 2.22
CA GLU A 44 -13.92 1.81 2.99
C GLU A 44 -14.36 0.35 2.83
N ALA A 45 -13.78 -0.33 1.86
CA ALA A 45 -14.12 -1.70 1.49
C ALA A 45 -12.87 -2.48 1.08
N SER A 46 -12.92 -3.81 1.23
CA SER A 46 -11.89 -4.69 0.68
C SER A 46 -11.81 -4.48 -0.83
N VAL A 47 -10.63 -4.12 -1.33
CA VAL A 47 -10.40 -3.91 -2.77
C VAL A 47 -10.14 -5.25 -3.48
N GLU A 48 -9.82 -6.30 -2.73
CA GLU A 48 -9.55 -7.65 -3.27
C GLU A 48 -10.78 -8.24 -3.98
N ASP A 49 -11.93 -7.71 -3.62
CA ASP A 49 -13.26 -8.14 -4.02
C ASP A 49 -13.83 -7.32 -5.19
N LEU A 50 -13.17 -6.23 -5.58
CA LEU A 50 -13.64 -5.34 -6.65
C LEU A 50 -13.17 -5.82 -8.02
N MET A 51 -14.11 -5.91 -8.95
CA MET A 51 -13.83 -6.22 -10.35
C MET A 51 -14.03 -4.97 -11.21
N LEU A 52 -13.10 -4.77 -12.16
CA LEU A 52 -13.21 -3.69 -13.14
C LEU A 52 -13.66 -4.29 -14.47
N GLN A 53 -14.84 -3.89 -14.94
CA GLN A 53 -15.36 -4.32 -16.23
C GLN A 53 -15.45 -3.13 -17.19
N ARG A 54 -14.98 -3.32 -18.43
CA ARG A 54 -15.09 -2.29 -19.46
C ARG A 54 -16.44 -2.41 -20.16
N SER A 55 -17.29 -1.40 -20.01
CA SER A 55 -18.59 -1.31 -20.68
C SER A 55 -18.59 -0.13 -21.64
N GLY A 56 -18.33 -0.42 -22.92
CA GLY A 56 -18.19 0.60 -23.96
C GLY A 56 -17.06 1.61 -23.66
N ARG A 57 -17.43 2.87 -23.42
CA ARG A 57 -16.47 3.96 -23.13
C ARG A 57 -16.16 4.14 -21.64
N LYS A 58 -16.90 3.47 -20.76
CA LYS A 58 -16.81 3.60 -19.31
C LYS A 58 -16.23 2.34 -18.68
N ILE A 59 -15.79 2.43 -17.44
CA ILE A 59 -15.27 1.34 -16.62
C ILE A 59 -16.20 1.20 -15.42
N ASP A 60 -16.90 0.09 -15.33
CA ASP A 60 -17.78 -0.21 -14.22
C ASP A 60 -16.98 -0.89 -13.10
N VAL A 61 -17.32 -0.56 -11.86
CA VAL A 61 -16.72 -1.16 -10.67
C VAL A 61 -17.76 -2.09 -10.07
N MET A 62 -17.58 -3.39 -10.25
CA MET A 62 -18.49 -4.41 -9.74
C MET A 62 -18.04 -4.87 -8.36
N LEU A 63 -18.98 -4.95 -7.42
CA LEU A 63 -18.79 -5.58 -6.13
C LEU A 63 -19.12 -7.07 -6.22
N PRO A 64 -18.60 -7.93 -5.33
CA PRO A 64 -18.83 -9.38 -5.41
C PRO A 64 -20.31 -9.77 -5.39
N TRP A 65 -21.14 -9.00 -4.68
CA TRP A 65 -22.58 -9.23 -4.62
C TRP A 65 -23.29 -8.82 -5.91
N ASP A 66 -22.74 -7.89 -6.70
CA ASP A 66 -23.23 -7.56 -8.04
C ASP A 66 -22.90 -8.68 -9.05
N ALA A 67 -21.84 -9.46 -8.78
CA ALA A 67 -21.43 -10.60 -9.60
C ALA A 67 -22.21 -11.90 -9.29
N ALA A 68 -22.95 -11.96 -8.17
CA ALA A 68 -23.68 -13.15 -7.74
C ALA A 68 -24.74 -13.68 -8.75
N PRO A 69 -25.44 -12.84 -9.54
CA PRO A 69 -26.32 -13.33 -10.60
C PRO A 69 -25.59 -13.92 -11.81
N TYR A 70 -24.30 -13.60 -12.02
CA TYR A 70 -23.55 -13.99 -13.22
C TYR A 70 -22.87 -15.37 -13.09
N ALA A 71 -22.69 -15.90 -11.88
CA ALA A 71 -21.93 -17.13 -11.65
C ALA A 71 -22.74 -18.44 -11.89
N GLN A 72 -24.00 -18.37 -12.33
CA GLN A 72 -24.87 -19.56 -12.48
C GLN A 72 -25.52 -19.75 -13.86
N GLN A 73 -25.13 -19.01 -14.91
CA GLN A 73 -25.78 -19.16 -16.23
C GLN A 73 -24.78 -19.35 -17.37
N GLU A 74 -24.26 -20.58 -17.50
CA GLU A 74 -23.67 -21.12 -18.74
C GLU A 74 -24.77 -21.67 -19.68
N GLN A 75 -25.84 -20.91 -19.94
CA GLN A 75 -26.77 -21.26 -21.02
C GLN A 75 -26.94 -20.08 -21.97
N GLU A 76 -26.51 -20.33 -23.21
CA GLU A 76 -26.72 -19.51 -24.40
C GLU A 76 -28.23 -19.24 -24.59
N GLN A 77 -28.70 -18.14 -24.03
CA GLN A 77 -29.89 -17.45 -24.52
C GLN A 77 -29.51 -15.98 -24.67
N GLU A 78 -29.70 -15.45 -25.89
CA GLU A 78 -29.69 -14.02 -26.18
C GLU A 78 -30.74 -13.34 -25.29
N PHE A 79 -30.36 -12.98 -24.07
CA PHE A 79 -31.16 -12.15 -23.20
C PHE A 79 -30.72 -10.71 -23.45
N GLU A 80 -31.47 -10.03 -24.30
CA GLU A 80 -31.42 -8.58 -24.46
C GLU A 80 -31.86 -7.96 -23.12
N MET A 81 -30.90 -7.71 -22.24
CA MET A 81 -31.16 -7.16 -20.91
C MET A 81 -31.33 -5.66 -21.06
N SER A 82 -32.58 -5.19 -21.09
CA SER A 82 -32.87 -3.79 -20.81
C SER A 82 -32.39 -3.48 -19.39
N LEU A 83 -31.61 -2.41 -19.24
CA LEU A 83 -31.17 -1.83 -17.97
C LEU A 83 -32.36 -1.16 -17.24
N GLU A 84 -33.49 -1.85 -17.14
CA GLU A 84 -34.69 -1.31 -16.50
C GLU A 84 -34.69 -1.70 -15.01
N GLU A 85 -34.41 -0.67 -14.20
CA GLU A 85 -34.81 -0.54 -12.80
C GLU A 85 -34.22 -1.58 -11.84
N THR A 86 -32.89 -1.55 -11.68
CA THR A 86 -32.33 -1.93 -10.37
C THR A 86 -32.59 -0.77 -9.41
N ASP A 87 -33.26 -1.08 -8.29
CA ASP A 87 -33.64 -0.20 -7.18
C ASP A 87 -32.84 1.11 -7.13
N GLU A 88 -33.55 2.24 -7.00
CA GLU A 88 -33.01 3.57 -6.72
C GLU A 88 -32.24 3.61 -5.38
N ASP A 89 -31.13 2.90 -5.29
CA ASP A 89 -30.14 3.13 -4.27
C ASP A 89 -29.19 4.23 -4.73
N ASN A 90 -28.87 5.17 -3.82
CA ASN A 90 -27.90 6.23 -4.07
C ASN A 90 -26.46 5.68 -3.98
N PHE A 91 -26.20 4.45 -4.44
CA PHE A 91 -24.91 3.83 -4.29
C PHE A 91 -23.91 4.39 -5.32
N SER A 92 -22.94 5.15 -4.82
CA SER A 92 -22.08 6.00 -5.62
C SER A 92 -21.18 5.26 -6.62
N LEU A 93 -21.04 3.93 -6.57
CA LEU A 93 -20.17 3.17 -7.48
C LEU A 93 -20.88 2.53 -8.68
N ARG A 94 -22.22 2.60 -8.78
CA ARG A 94 -22.95 1.95 -9.89
C ARG A 94 -22.73 2.63 -11.25
N GLU A 95 -22.40 3.92 -11.26
CA GLU A 95 -22.07 4.62 -12.49
C GLU A 95 -20.68 4.27 -13.00
N GLY A 96 -20.56 4.03 -14.30
CA GLY A 96 -19.28 3.78 -14.94
C GLY A 96 -18.35 5.00 -14.95
N TYR A 97 -17.05 4.76 -14.78
CA TYR A 97 -16.00 5.76 -14.72
C TYR A 97 -15.29 5.95 -16.05
N ASP A 98 -14.87 7.19 -16.34
CA ASP A 98 -14.00 7.46 -17.49
C ASP A 98 -12.55 6.99 -17.24
N TYR A 99 -12.09 7.11 -15.99
CA TYR A 99 -10.74 6.78 -15.56
C TYR A 99 -10.76 6.04 -14.22
N VAL A 100 -9.92 5.00 -14.12
CA VAL A 100 -9.65 4.29 -12.87
C VAL A 100 -8.15 4.29 -12.62
N ILE A 101 -7.72 4.77 -11.45
CA ILE A 101 -6.31 4.86 -11.06
C ILE A 101 -6.06 3.94 -9.86
N ARG A 102 -5.14 2.98 -10.01
CA ARG A 102 -4.78 2.06 -8.93
C ARG A 102 -3.62 2.60 -8.11
N CYS A 103 -3.90 2.96 -6.86
CA CYS A 103 -2.93 3.48 -5.89
C CYS A 103 -2.79 2.56 -4.67
N LEU A 104 -2.75 1.24 -4.86
CA LEU A 104 -2.81 0.23 -3.78
C LEU A 104 -1.47 0.00 -3.04
N GLY A 105 -0.44 0.76 -3.41
CA GLY A 105 0.92 0.66 -2.87
C GLY A 105 1.80 -0.28 -3.68
N PHE A 106 2.87 -0.76 -3.03
CA PHE A 106 3.91 -1.58 -3.65
C PHE A 106 4.24 -2.78 -2.78
N THR A 107 4.70 -3.85 -3.41
CA THR A 107 5.33 -5.01 -2.79
C THR A 107 6.73 -5.17 -3.36
N PHE A 108 7.66 -5.65 -2.53
CA PHE A 108 9.00 -5.98 -2.99
C PHE A 108 8.95 -7.12 -4.02
N ASP A 109 9.68 -6.96 -5.12
CA ASP A 109 9.80 -7.96 -6.17
C ASP A 109 10.96 -8.91 -5.85
N PHE A 110 10.62 -10.18 -5.60
CA PHE A 110 11.59 -11.23 -5.28
C PHE A 110 12.08 -12.00 -6.51
N ASP A 111 11.47 -11.79 -7.68
CA ASP A 111 11.80 -12.53 -8.91
C ASP A 111 13.14 -12.08 -9.51
N ILE A 112 13.68 -10.95 -9.04
CA ILE A 112 15.03 -10.49 -9.37
C ILE A 112 16.13 -11.42 -8.81
N PHE A 113 15.81 -12.28 -7.84
CA PHE A 113 16.75 -13.20 -7.22
C PHE A 113 16.64 -14.61 -7.82
N HIS A 114 17.78 -15.29 -7.96
CA HIS A 114 17.77 -16.70 -8.34
C HIS A 114 17.11 -17.56 -7.25
N LYS A 115 16.36 -18.59 -7.67
CA LYS A 115 15.57 -19.46 -6.76
C LYS A 115 16.40 -20.11 -5.65
N SER A 116 17.69 -20.34 -5.86
CA SER A 116 18.60 -20.94 -4.87
C SER A 116 19.03 -20.00 -3.73
N GLY A 117 18.75 -18.70 -3.83
CA GLY A 117 19.22 -17.69 -2.89
C GLY A 117 18.28 -16.50 -2.77
N SER A 118 16.97 -16.77 -2.83
CA SER A 118 15.97 -15.70 -2.74
C SER A 118 15.66 -15.35 -1.28
N PRO A 119 15.64 -14.05 -0.92
CA PRO A 119 15.17 -13.60 0.37
C PRO A 119 13.67 -13.87 0.52
N CYS A 120 13.18 -14.07 1.74
CA CYS A 120 11.75 -14.28 1.98
C CYS A 120 11.03 -12.98 2.36
N PRO A 121 9.70 -12.90 2.16
CA PRO A 121 8.89 -11.80 2.66
C PRO A 121 8.92 -11.70 4.19
N SER A 122 8.83 -10.49 4.72
CA SER A 122 8.73 -10.26 6.16
C SER A 122 7.39 -10.76 6.69
N ALA A 123 7.42 -11.59 7.74
CA ALA A 123 6.22 -12.07 8.42
C ALA A 123 5.39 -10.93 9.05
N ARG A 124 6.03 -9.81 9.41
CA ARG A 124 5.34 -8.64 10.01
C ARG A 124 4.73 -7.72 8.95
N GLN A 125 5.36 -7.63 7.78
CA GLN A 125 5.01 -6.71 6.70
C GLN A 125 5.38 -7.36 5.35
N SER A 126 4.47 -8.15 4.79
CA SER A 126 4.72 -8.97 3.59
C SER A 126 5.19 -8.18 2.36
N LYS A 127 4.89 -6.88 2.30
CA LYS A 127 5.36 -5.99 1.23
C LYS A 127 6.87 -5.71 1.24
N TYR A 128 7.59 -6.09 2.30
CA TYR A 128 9.04 -5.89 2.43
C TYR A 128 9.77 -7.24 2.59
N PRO A 129 11.08 -7.29 2.27
CA PRO A 129 11.91 -8.44 2.59
C PRO A 129 12.07 -8.64 4.11
N SER A 130 12.24 -9.90 4.52
CA SER A 130 12.57 -10.29 5.88
C SER A 130 14.04 -10.01 6.16
N ILE A 131 14.29 -9.08 7.08
CA ILE A 131 15.63 -8.65 7.45
C ILE A 131 15.81 -8.62 8.96
N LYS A 132 17.05 -8.82 9.40
CA LYS A 132 17.49 -8.70 10.79
C LYS A 132 17.68 -7.23 11.16
N ALA A 133 17.84 -6.93 12.46
CA ALA A 133 18.19 -5.59 12.94
C ALA A 133 19.54 -5.08 12.41
N THR A 134 20.38 -5.98 11.89
CA THR A 134 21.64 -5.64 11.17
C THR A 134 21.42 -5.25 9.70
N TYR A 135 20.17 -5.19 9.24
CA TYR A 135 19.75 -5.03 7.84
C TYR A 135 20.20 -6.15 6.89
N GLU A 136 20.76 -7.23 7.42
CA GLU A 136 21.05 -8.45 6.67
C GLU A 136 19.75 -9.24 6.45
N SER A 137 19.66 -9.93 5.32
CA SER A 137 18.59 -10.89 5.04
C SER A 137 18.51 -11.93 6.15
N SER A 138 17.28 -12.30 6.49
CA SER A 138 17.03 -13.37 7.47
C SER A 138 17.42 -14.75 6.93
N THR A 139 17.38 -14.96 5.60
CA THR A 139 17.56 -16.26 4.96
C THR A 139 18.83 -16.39 4.13
N VAL A 140 19.34 -15.28 3.58
CA VAL A 140 20.52 -15.27 2.69
C VAL A 140 21.69 -14.60 3.40
N PRO A 141 22.72 -15.35 3.83
CA PRO A 141 23.90 -14.76 4.46
C PRO A 141 24.59 -13.73 3.56
N ASP A 142 25.14 -12.68 4.18
CA ASP A 142 25.88 -11.60 3.49
C ASP A 142 25.09 -10.80 2.43
N LEU A 143 23.76 -10.97 2.36
CA LEU A 143 22.86 -10.11 1.60
C LEU A 143 22.30 -9.03 2.52
N PHE A 144 22.50 -7.75 2.18
CA PHE A 144 22.01 -6.62 2.97
C PHE A 144 21.04 -5.76 2.18
N PHE A 145 20.08 -5.17 2.89
CA PHE A 145 19.10 -4.25 2.32
C PHE A 145 19.34 -2.83 2.82
N ALA A 146 19.15 -1.87 1.92
CA ALA A 146 19.16 -0.45 2.20
C ALA A 146 17.89 0.18 1.62
N GLY A 147 17.59 1.43 1.98
CA GLY A 147 16.44 2.12 1.39
C GLY A 147 15.14 1.80 2.08
N THR A 148 14.06 1.99 1.32
CA THR A 148 12.69 1.71 1.76
C THR A 148 12.51 0.27 2.24
N ASN A 149 13.32 -0.68 1.75
CA ASN A 149 13.30 -2.07 2.18
C ASN A 149 13.61 -2.24 3.67
N THR A 150 14.40 -1.33 4.27
CA THR A 150 14.71 -1.38 5.70
C THR A 150 13.56 -0.90 6.57
N HIS A 151 12.55 -0.25 5.98
CA HIS A 151 11.36 0.23 6.69
C HIS A 151 10.49 -0.89 7.25
N SER A 152 10.80 -2.15 6.93
CA SER A 152 10.20 -3.32 7.58
C SER A 152 10.51 -3.39 9.08
N LEU A 153 11.64 -2.82 9.53
CA LEU A 153 12.07 -2.84 10.92
C LEU A 153 11.41 -1.75 11.76
N ASP A 154 11.19 -0.57 11.17
CA ASP A 154 10.67 0.63 11.85
C ASP A 154 9.33 1.12 11.29
N PHE A 155 8.59 0.24 10.62
CA PHE A 155 7.27 0.54 10.08
C PHE A 155 6.35 1.12 11.16
N ARG A 156 5.83 2.33 10.91
CA ARG A 156 5.00 3.11 11.85
C ARG A 156 5.66 3.44 13.21
N GLN A 157 6.96 3.20 13.36
CA GLN A 157 7.73 3.56 14.57
C GLN A 157 8.68 4.73 14.30
N SER A 158 9.27 4.77 13.11
CA SER A 158 10.18 5.84 12.70
C SER A 158 10.02 6.16 11.21
N ALA A 159 10.87 7.03 10.70
CA ALA A 159 10.81 7.55 9.34
C ALA A 159 11.82 6.89 8.38
N GLY A 160 12.28 5.66 8.65
CA GLY A 160 13.30 4.95 7.88
C GLY A 160 12.93 4.73 6.41
N GLY A 161 11.64 4.60 6.11
CA GLY A 161 11.11 4.52 4.74
C GLY A 161 11.03 5.85 3.98
N PHE A 162 11.36 6.97 4.61
CA PHE A 162 11.32 8.32 4.01
C PHE A 162 12.71 8.93 3.93
N ILE A 163 12.89 9.94 3.09
CA ILE A 163 14.20 10.56 2.78
C ILE A 163 15.01 10.93 4.02
N HIS A 164 14.35 11.41 5.08
CA HIS A 164 15.02 11.83 6.31
C HIS A 164 15.56 10.65 7.12
N GLY A 165 14.76 9.59 7.32
CA GLY A 165 15.19 8.40 8.06
C GLY A 165 16.10 7.50 7.25
N PHE A 166 15.89 7.41 5.93
CA PHE A 166 16.76 6.70 4.99
C PHE A 166 18.23 7.06 5.15
N ARG A 167 18.54 8.36 5.27
CA ARG A 167 19.91 8.84 5.50
C ARG A 167 20.53 8.25 6.76
N TYR A 168 19.76 8.06 7.82
CA TYR A 168 20.27 7.49 9.07
C TYR A 168 20.35 5.97 9.02
N THR A 169 19.39 5.28 8.39
CA THR A 169 19.45 3.82 8.22
C THR A 169 20.62 3.40 7.33
N VAL A 170 20.88 4.13 6.24
CA VAL A 170 22.07 3.88 5.38
C VAL A 170 23.36 4.14 6.13
N LYS A 171 23.45 5.22 6.92
CA LYS A 171 24.63 5.49 7.76
C LYS A 171 24.85 4.39 8.80
N ALA A 172 23.77 3.88 9.40
CA ALA A 172 23.85 2.78 10.36
C ALA A 172 24.33 1.49 9.67
N LEU A 173 23.74 1.14 8.52
CA LEU A 173 24.18 -0.01 7.72
C LEU A 173 25.66 0.09 7.34
N HIS A 174 26.09 1.24 6.81
CA HIS A 174 27.48 1.46 6.45
C HIS A 174 28.43 1.17 7.63
N ARG A 175 28.16 1.74 8.80
CA ARG A 175 28.98 1.52 10.00
C ARG A 175 28.90 0.09 10.53
N LEU A 176 27.77 -0.60 10.37
CA LEU A 176 27.66 -2.02 10.71
C LEU A 176 28.58 -2.87 9.81
N LEU A 177 28.62 -2.58 8.51
CA LEU A 177 29.47 -3.28 7.55
C LEU A 177 30.95 -2.98 7.80
N GLU A 178 31.32 -1.72 8.05
CA GLU A 178 32.68 -1.34 8.41
C GLU A 178 33.19 -2.07 9.66
N TRP A 179 32.35 -2.16 10.70
CA TRP A 179 32.69 -2.93 11.89
C TRP A 179 32.81 -4.43 11.62
N ARG A 180 31.86 -5.01 10.86
CA ARG A 180 31.80 -6.45 10.56
C ARG A 180 33.01 -6.92 9.76
N TYR A 181 33.37 -6.22 8.69
CA TYR A 181 34.40 -6.67 7.74
C TYR A 181 35.77 -6.03 7.94
N HIS A 182 35.83 -4.85 8.55
CA HIS A 182 37.08 -4.09 8.70
C HIS A 182 37.43 -3.74 10.16
N ARG A 183 36.60 -4.14 11.14
CA ARG A 183 36.79 -3.85 12.57
C ARG A 183 36.95 -2.35 12.88
N VAL A 184 36.38 -1.48 12.03
CA VAL A 184 36.37 -0.04 12.26
C VAL A 184 35.28 0.29 13.28
N GLN A 185 35.68 0.89 14.40
CA GLN A 185 34.77 1.25 15.49
C GLN A 185 33.84 2.38 15.10
N TRP A 186 32.64 2.40 15.69
CA TRP A 186 31.69 3.47 15.46
C TRP A 186 32.21 4.81 16.04
N PRO A 187 31.97 5.94 15.35
CA PRO A 187 32.29 7.25 15.89
C PRO A 187 31.58 7.45 17.24
N SER A 188 32.35 7.69 18.29
CA SER A 188 31.86 7.91 19.64
C SER A 188 32.62 9.04 20.32
N SER A 189 31.91 9.83 21.12
CA SER A 189 32.50 10.89 21.96
C SER A 189 32.39 10.45 23.41
N LYS A 190 33.51 10.47 24.15
CA LYS A 190 33.49 10.22 25.59
C LYS A 190 33.16 11.52 26.31
N HIS A 191 32.10 11.52 27.10
CA HIS A 191 31.80 12.61 28.02
C HIS A 191 32.25 12.21 29.42
N GLN A 192 33.02 13.07 30.10
CA GLN A 192 33.31 12.88 31.51
C GLN A 192 32.04 13.16 32.31
N VAL A 193 31.59 12.16 33.07
CA VAL A 193 30.53 12.33 34.05
C VAL A 193 31.12 13.14 35.21
N ARG A 194 30.47 14.25 35.58
CA ARG A 194 30.85 15.06 36.75
C ARG A 194 30.41 14.38 38.04
#